data_AF-A0A4D5RXM8-F1
#
_entry.id   AF-A0A4D5RXM8-F1
#
_cell.length_a   1.000
_cell.length_b   1.000
_cell.length_c   1.000
_cell.angle_alpha   90.00
_cell.angle_beta   90.00
_cell.angle_gamma   90.00
#
_symmetry.space_group_name_H-M   'P 1'
#
loop_
_entity.id
_entity.type
_entity.pdbx_description
1 polymer ?
#
loop_
_entity_poly.entity_id
_entity_poly.type
_entity_poly.pdbx_seq_one_letter_code
_entity_poly.pdbx_strand_id
1 'polypeptide(L)'
;MNERVKGKKLTDDFPVSEVTSGLLRLLETLDAWVEETPPVSQPQRFGNSAFRTWLQKVHKEAEELLREALPEDCRPAVVELFPYLQESFGNMTRIDYGTGHEMSFAMFLCCLFKIGAWKEEDSAAAILGVFERYLRLVRRLQLEYRMEPAGSHGVWSLDDYQFLPFIWGSAQLVDHPTIEPKSFTAEGYAEALSRDYMFMGCIEFISKVKSGPFHEHSNQLWNISGVQSWAKVNAGLIKMYKAEVLGKFPVVQHVVFGSLLPFREQKPGPR
;
A
#
# COMPACT_ATOMS: atom_id res chain seq x y z
N MET A 1 -8.88 -5.99 8.87
CA MET A 1 -7.79 -5.01 8.75
C MET A 1 -8.23 -3.60 9.14
N ASN A 2 -9.16 -2.92 8.43
CA ASN A 2 -9.61 -1.55 8.78
C ASN A 2 -9.98 -1.35 10.27
N GLU A 3 -10.88 -2.19 10.81
CA GLU A 3 -11.28 -2.09 12.23
C GLU A 3 -10.14 -2.36 13.21
N ARG A 4 -9.11 -3.09 12.80
CA ARG A 4 -8.02 -3.55 13.69
C ARG A 4 -6.96 -2.49 13.95
N VAL A 5 -6.93 -1.46 13.11
CA VAL A 5 -6.05 -0.28 13.25
C VAL A 5 -6.78 0.95 13.79
N LYS A 6 -8.09 0.83 14.10
CA LYS A 6 -8.88 1.93 14.61
C LYS A 6 -8.28 2.46 15.93
N GLY A 7 -7.99 3.76 15.97
CA GLY A 7 -7.44 4.43 17.16
C GLY A 7 -6.00 4.06 17.53
N LYS A 8 -5.26 3.36 16.66
CA LYS A 8 -3.86 2.94 16.92
C LYS A 8 -2.86 3.77 16.13
N LYS A 9 -1.70 4.04 16.72
CA LYS A 9 -0.56 4.66 16.04
C LYS A 9 0.31 3.61 15.37
N LEU A 10 1.13 4.04 14.41
CA LEU A 10 2.22 3.24 13.84
C LEU A 10 3.29 2.88 14.89
N THR A 11 3.41 3.72 15.93
CA THR A 11 4.38 3.60 17.02
C THR A 11 3.86 2.84 18.24
N ASP A 12 2.59 2.39 18.22
CA ASP A 12 2.05 1.55 19.28
C ASP A 12 2.68 0.15 19.23
N ASP A 13 2.83 -0.49 20.38
CA ASP A 13 3.26 -1.88 20.43
C ASP A 13 2.19 -2.82 19.89
N PHE A 14 2.61 -3.81 19.09
CA PHE A 14 1.76 -4.90 18.62
C PHE A 14 2.54 -6.22 18.56
N PRO A 15 1.87 -7.37 18.69
CA PRO A 15 2.54 -8.66 18.55
C PRO A 15 3.22 -8.80 17.18
N VAL A 16 4.49 -9.20 17.18
CA VAL A 16 5.26 -9.49 15.97
C VAL A 16 5.57 -10.98 15.96
N SER A 17 4.82 -11.74 15.15
CA SER A 17 5.09 -13.16 14.93
C SER A 17 6.36 -13.39 14.09
N GLU A 18 6.85 -14.62 14.07
CA GLU A 18 7.96 -15.03 13.20
C GLU A 18 7.66 -14.77 11.72
N VAL A 19 6.41 -15.00 11.29
CA VAL A 19 5.94 -14.71 9.93
C VAL A 19 6.04 -13.22 9.63
N THR A 20 5.58 -12.37 10.55
CA THR A 20 5.68 -10.92 10.42
C THR A 20 7.13 -10.47 10.33
N SER A 21 8.00 -10.98 11.22
CA SER A 21 9.44 -10.70 11.20
C SER A 21 10.09 -11.15 9.88
N GLY A 22 9.70 -12.31 9.35
CA GLY A 22 10.16 -12.82 8.06
C GLY A 22 9.77 -11.90 6.90
N LEU A 23 8.53 -11.41 6.87
CA LEU A 23 8.05 -10.51 5.83
C LEU A 23 8.70 -9.12 5.91
N LEU A 24 8.98 -8.63 7.12
CA LEU A 24 9.74 -7.39 7.29
C LEU A 24 11.17 -7.55 6.73
N ARG A 25 11.87 -8.64 7.05
CA ARG A 25 13.20 -8.96 6.49
C ARG A 25 13.17 -9.13 4.97
N LEU A 26 12.11 -9.72 4.42
CA LEU A 26 11.90 -9.81 2.98
C LEU A 26 11.86 -8.41 2.37
N LEU A 27 11.00 -7.52 2.89
CA LEU A 27 10.87 -6.15 2.39
C LEU A 27 12.16 -5.32 2.57
N GLU A 28 12.91 -5.55 3.65
CA GLU A 28 14.24 -4.95 3.84
C GLU A 28 15.24 -5.42 2.79
N THR A 29 15.20 -6.69 2.43
CA THR A 29 16.06 -7.25 1.38
C THR A 29 15.70 -6.65 0.02
N LEU A 30 14.41 -6.53 -0.30
CA LEU A 30 13.96 -5.87 -1.54
C LEU A 30 14.40 -4.40 -1.60
N ASP A 31 14.38 -3.71 -0.46
CA ASP A 31 14.84 -2.32 -0.35
C ASP A 31 16.36 -2.19 -0.51
N ALA A 32 17.14 -3.11 0.06
CA ALA A 32 18.58 -3.17 -0.14
C ALA A 32 18.92 -3.38 -1.63
N TRP A 33 18.12 -4.15 -2.37
CA TRP A 33 18.33 -4.31 -3.81
C TRP A 33 18.10 -3.02 -4.61
N VAL A 34 17.34 -2.04 -4.08
CA VAL A 34 17.23 -0.72 -4.70
C VAL A 34 18.59 -0.01 -4.66
N GLU A 35 19.34 -0.13 -3.57
CA GLU A 35 20.69 0.44 -3.41
C GLU A 35 21.69 -0.22 -4.35
N GLU A 36 21.58 -1.53 -4.51
CA GLU A 36 22.41 -2.31 -5.45
C GLU A 36 22.06 -2.06 -6.92
N THR A 37 20.92 -1.42 -7.19
CA THR A 37 20.42 -1.17 -8.55
C THR A 37 20.20 0.33 -8.78
N PRO A 38 21.28 1.14 -8.80
CA PRO A 38 21.15 2.59 -8.93
C PRO A 38 20.56 3.00 -10.29
N PRO A 39 19.86 4.16 -10.37
CA PRO A 39 19.34 4.69 -11.61
C PRO A 39 20.43 4.87 -12.67
N VAL A 40 20.12 4.47 -13.90
CA VAL A 40 21.04 4.64 -15.04
C VAL A 40 20.83 5.99 -15.72
N SER A 41 21.89 6.54 -16.29
CA SER A 41 21.79 7.72 -17.16
C SER A 41 21.02 7.34 -18.43
N GLN A 42 19.95 8.07 -18.71
CA GLN A 42 19.08 7.83 -19.86
C GLN A 42 18.50 9.15 -20.38
N PRO A 43 18.15 9.24 -21.68
CA PRO A 43 17.57 10.45 -22.23
C PRO A 43 16.13 10.69 -21.77
N GLN A 44 15.38 9.65 -21.41
CA GLN A 44 14.00 9.77 -20.94
C GLN A 44 13.95 10.34 -19.52
N ARG A 45 13.07 11.34 -19.32
CA ARG A 45 12.87 11.99 -18.03
C ARG A 45 12.15 11.10 -17.00
N PHE A 46 11.15 10.34 -17.44
CA PHE A 46 10.35 9.43 -16.63
C PHE A 46 10.71 7.97 -16.91
N GLY A 47 10.42 7.09 -15.95
CA GLY A 47 10.63 5.65 -16.05
C GLY A 47 12.10 5.28 -16.22
N ASN A 48 12.85 5.16 -15.13
CA ASN A 48 14.23 4.73 -15.17
C ASN A 48 14.33 3.22 -15.44
N SER A 49 15.07 2.84 -16.48
CA SER A 49 15.20 1.45 -16.91
C SER A 49 15.88 0.53 -15.86
N ALA A 50 16.60 1.08 -14.89
CA ALA A 50 17.14 0.33 -13.74
C ALA A 50 16.04 -0.37 -12.92
N PHE A 51 14.81 0.16 -12.93
CA PHE A 51 13.65 -0.51 -12.32
C PHE A 51 13.43 -1.91 -12.88
N ARG A 52 13.68 -2.11 -14.18
CA ARG A 52 13.54 -3.43 -14.81
C ARG A 52 14.52 -4.42 -14.24
N THR A 53 15.76 -3.99 -14.04
CA THR A 53 16.80 -4.80 -13.41
C THR A 53 16.40 -5.17 -11.97
N TRP A 54 15.92 -4.19 -11.20
CA TRP A 54 15.46 -4.42 -9.83
C TRP A 54 14.29 -5.43 -9.80
N LEU A 55 13.24 -5.20 -10.59
CA LEU A 55 12.06 -6.05 -10.60
C LEU A 55 12.34 -7.46 -11.15
N GLN A 56 13.27 -7.60 -12.10
CA GLN A 56 13.76 -8.92 -12.54
C GLN A 56 14.45 -9.68 -11.42
N LYS A 57 15.24 -8.99 -10.58
CA LYS A 57 15.85 -9.60 -9.39
C LYS A 57 14.78 -10.04 -8.40
N VAL A 58 13.77 -9.20 -8.14
CA VAL A 58 12.60 -9.57 -7.31
C VAL A 58 11.91 -10.83 -7.83
N HIS A 59 11.62 -10.90 -9.14
CA HIS A 59 10.95 -12.06 -9.73
C HIS A 59 11.76 -13.34 -9.64
N LYS A 60 13.10 -13.25 -9.58
CA LYS A 60 14.01 -14.39 -9.54
C LYS A 60 14.28 -14.89 -8.13
N GLU A 61 14.38 -13.99 -7.16
CA GLU A 61 14.94 -14.29 -5.84
C GLU A 61 13.93 -14.17 -4.68
N ALA A 62 12.86 -13.38 -4.83
CA ALA A 62 11.94 -13.13 -3.72
C ALA A 62 11.01 -14.32 -3.39
N GLU A 63 10.90 -15.32 -4.26
CA GLU A 63 10.11 -16.53 -3.98
C GLU A 63 10.71 -17.33 -2.81
N GLU A 64 12.03 -17.48 -2.78
CA GLU A 64 12.71 -18.17 -1.68
C GLU A 64 12.65 -17.36 -0.39
N LEU A 65 12.80 -16.03 -0.46
CA LEU A 65 12.62 -15.15 0.70
C LEU A 65 11.21 -15.31 1.30
N LEU A 66 10.19 -15.42 0.44
CA LEU A 66 8.82 -15.66 0.89
C LEU A 66 8.67 -17.05 1.52
N ARG A 67 9.29 -18.08 0.94
CA ARG A 67 9.27 -19.45 1.48
C ARG A 67 9.94 -19.54 2.85
N GLU A 68 11.02 -18.80 3.07
CA GLU A 68 11.73 -18.69 4.36
C GLU A 68 10.92 -17.93 5.42
N ALA A 69 10.13 -16.93 5.01
CA ALA A 69 9.25 -16.18 5.90
C ALA A 69 8.04 -17.00 6.38
N LEU A 70 7.74 -18.14 5.74
CA LEU A 70 6.55 -18.95 6.02
C LEU A 70 6.87 -20.21 6.83
N PRO A 71 5.95 -20.62 7.72
CA PRO A 71 6.00 -21.93 8.38
C PRO A 71 5.98 -23.08 7.35
N GLU A 72 6.56 -24.23 7.69
CA GLU A 72 6.76 -25.35 6.75
C GLU A 72 5.45 -25.86 6.13
N ASP A 73 4.38 -25.91 6.92
CA ASP A 73 3.04 -26.33 6.50
C ASP A 73 2.37 -25.33 5.54
N CYS A 74 2.80 -24.07 5.55
CA CYS A 74 2.31 -23.01 4.67
C CYS A 74 3.13 -22.88 3.37
N ARG A 75 4.34 -23.44 3.30
CA ARG A 75 5.23 -23.33 2.12
C ARG A 75 4.61 -23.82 0.80
N PRO A 76 3.75 -24.87 0.75
CA PRO A 76 3.10 -25.25 -0.50
C PRO A 76 2.24 -24.14 -1.12
N ALA A 77 1.76 -23.18 -0.33
CA ALA A 77 0.96 -22.06 -0.81
C ALA A 77 1.78 -20.97 -1.52
N VAL A 78 3.13 -21.02 -1.45
CA VAL A 78 4.03 -20.03 -2.08
C VAL A 78 3.74 -19.88 -3.58
N VAL A 79 3.42 -20.98 -4.27
CA VAL A 79 3.09 -20.97 -5.71
C VAL A 79 1.91 -20.04 -6.05
N GLU A 80 0.97 -19.86 -5.12
CA GLU A 80 -0.17 -18.95 -5.29
C GLU A 80 0.04 -17.60 -4.61
N LEU A 81 0.81 -17.53 -3.52
CA LEU A 81 1.14 -16.27 -2.85
C LEU A 81 2.06 -15.39 -3.69
N PHE A 82 3.08 -15.99 -4.31
CA PHE A 82 4.16 -15.27 -4.97
C PHE A 82 3.68 -14.40 -6.14
N PRO A 83 2.75 -14.84 -7.01
CA PRO A 83 2.18 -13.98 -8.05
C PRO A 83 1.60 -12.67 -7.51
N TYR A 84 0.89 -12.68 -6.37
CA TYR A 84 0.38 -11.45 -5.77
C TYR A 84 1.50 -10.52 -5.31
N LEU A 85 2.55 -11.08 -4.69
CA LEU A 85 3.74 -10.33 -4.26
C LEU A 85 4.50 -9.74 -5.44
N GLN A 86 4.72 -10.52 -6.51
CA GLN A 86 5.40 -10.06 -7.73
C GLN A 86 4.70 -8.86 -8.37
N GLU A 87 3.36 -8.92 -8.48
CA GLU A 87 2.55 -7.84 -9.06
C GLU A 87 2.38 -6.63 -8.13
N SER A 88 2.98 -6.64 -6.92
CA SER A 88 2.80 -5.59 -5.92
C SER A 88 3.65 -4.34 -6.13
N PHE A 89 4.64 -4.35 -7.03
CA PHE A 89 5.69 -3.31 -7.08
C PHE A 89 5.70 -2.45 -8.33
N GLY A 90 4.78 -2.67 -9.27
CA GLY A 90 4.68 -1.92 -10.53
C GLY A 90 4.86 -2.78 -11.77
N ASN A 91 4.77 -2.16 -12.95
CA ASN A 91 4.91 -2.86 -14.22
C ASN A 91 6.31 -2.68 -14.84
N MET A 92 6.98 -3.79 -15.15
CA MET A 92 8.33 -3.78 -15.73
C MET A 92 8.43 -3.03 -17.07
N THR A 93 7.43 -3.19 -17.94
CA THR A 93 7.47 -2.63 -19.29
C THR A 93 7.20 -1.13 -19.26
N ARG A 94 6.12 -0.74 -18.57
CA ARG A 94 5.65 0.65 -18.50
C ARG A 94 6.41 1.49 -17.47
N ILE A 95 7.07 0.85 -16.50
CA ILE A 95 7.75 1.51 -15.38
C ILE A 95 6.77 2.43 -14.64
N ASP A 96 5.59 1.89 -14.37
CA ASP A 96 4.51 2.56 -13.67
C ASP A 96 4.08 1.79 -12.42
N TYR A 97 3.45 2.50 -11.49
CA TYR A 97 2.87 1.94 -10.27
C TYR A 97 1.54 2.63 -10.01
N GLY A 98 0.60 1.94 -9.36
CA GLY A 98 -0.69 2.52 -9.00
C GLY A 98 -1.51 1.60 -8.10
N THR A 99 -2.77 1.95 -7.91
CA THR A 99 -3.67 1.29 -6.95
C THR A 99 -3.95 -0.19 -7.25
N GLY A 100 -3.76 -0.64 -8.49
CA GLY A 100 -3.81 -2.07 -8.84
C GLY A 100 -2.68 -2.89 -8.23
N HIS A 101 -1.46 -2.34 -8.20
CA HIS A 101 -0.29 -2.96 -7.57
C HIS A 101 -0.41 -2.95 -6.04
N GLU A 102 -0.86 -1.82 -5.48
CA GLU A 102 -1.20 -1.71 -4.05
C GLU A 102 -2.25 -2.75 -3.63
N MET A 103 -3.30 -2.92 -4.45
CA MET A 103 -4.32 -3.94 -4.25
C MET A 103 -3.75 -5.35 -4.30
N SER A 104 -2.82 -5.64 -5.21
CA SER A 104 -2.15 -6.96 -5.26
C SER A 104 -1.41 -7.25 -3.96
N PHE A 105 -0.75 -6.25 -3.36
CA PHE A 105 -0.11 -6.42 -2.06
C PHE A 105 -1.14 -6.69 -0.96
N ALA A 106 -2.27 -5.99 -0.96
CA ALA A 106 -3.35 -6.26 -0.01
C ALA A 106 -3.99 -7.65 -0.19
N MET A 107 -4.07 -8.15 -1.42
CA MET A 107 -4.48 -9.52 -1.72
C MET A 107 -3.47 -10.54 -1.18
N PHE A 108 -2.18 -10.28 -1.35
CA PHE A 108 -1.10 -11.08 -0.73
C PHE A 108 -1.26 -11.15 0.80
N LEU A 109 -1.43 -9.99 1.47
CA LEU A 109 -1.66 -9.94 2.92
C LEU A 109 -2.92 -10.72 3.33
N CYS A 110 -4.01 -10.60 2.57
CA CYS A 110 -5.23 -11.35 2.80
C CYS A 110 -4.98 -12.86 2.74
N CYS A 111 -4.27 -13.33 1.72
CA CYS A 111 -3.96 -14.75 1.52
C CYS A 111 -3.15 -15.35 2.68
N LEU A 112 -2.27 -14.59 3.33
CA LEU A 112 -1.55 -15.03 4.53
C LEU A 112 -2.50 -15.40 5.68
N PHE A 113 -3.59 -14.65 5.87
CA PHE A 113 -4.64 -15.04 6.82
C PHE A 113 -5.44 -16.25 6.34
N LYS A 114 -5.68 -16.37 5.02
CA LYS A 114 -6.49 -17.49 4.46
C LYS A 114 -5.81 -18.84 4.62
N ILE A 115 -4.48 -18.87 4.56
CA ILE A 115 -3.70 -20.11 4.76
C ILE A 115 -3.34 -20.37 6.23
N GLY A 116 -3.68 -19.45 7.14
CA GLY A 116 -3.39 -19.59 8.57
C GLY A 116 -1.96 -19.26 8.98
N ALA A 117 -1.12 -18.75 8.06
CA ALA A 117 0.22 -18.25 8.38
C ALA A 117 0.14 -17.03 9.32
N TRP A 118 -0.86 -16.17 9.09
CA TRP A 118 -1.26 -15.14 10.04
C TRP A 118 -2.59 -15.46 10.71
N LYS A 119 -2.67 -15.11 11.99
CA LYS A 119 -3.85 -15.22 12.84
C LYS A 119 -4.41 -13.84 13.14
N GLU A 120 -5.58 -13.78 13.76
CA GLU A 120 -6.24 -12.51 14.09
C GLU A 120 -5.34 -11.52 14.87
N GLU A 121 -4.47 -12.04 15.74
CA GLU A 121 -3.46 -11.28 16.51
C GLU A 121 -2.46 -10.52 15.63
N ASP A 122 -2.14 -11.02 14.43
CA ASP A 122 -1.23 -10.38 13.47
C ASP A 122 -1.88 -9.20 12.72
N SER A 123 -3.20 -8.98 12.88
CA SER A 123 -3.93 -7.98 12.09
C SER A 123 -3.38 -6.56 12.22
N ALA A 124 -2.86 -6.20 13.40
CA ALA A 124 -2.25 -4.89 13.62
C ALA A 124 -0.89 -4.82 12.90
N ALA A 125 -0.03 -5.82 13.11
CA ALA A 125 1.30 -5.89 12.52
C ALA A 125 1.28 -5.96 10.98
N ALA A 126 0.28 -6.61 10.40
CA ALA A 126 0.07 -6.65 8.95
C ALA A 126 -0.05 -5.25 8.33
N ILE A 127 -0.67 -4.31 9.03
CA ILE A 127 -0.90 -2.95 8.52
C ILE A 127 0.13 -1.95 9.06
N LEU A 128 0.30 -1.90 10.38
CA LEU A 128 1.15 -0.91 11.05
C LEU A 128 2.64 -1.25 10.92
N GLY A 129 2.99 -2.50 10.65
CA GLY A 129 4.35 -2.96 10.38
C GLY A 129 4.59 -3.26 8.90
N VAL A 130 4.00 -4.34 8.38
CA VAL A 130 4.32 -4.87 7.04
C VAL A 130 3.85 -3.93 5.93
N PHE A 131 2.60 -3.47 5.96
CA PHE A 131 2.10 -2.53 4.95
C PHE A 131 2.80 -1.17 5.03
N GLU A 132 3.08 -0.67 6.25
CA GLU A 132 3.88 0.55 6.44
C GLU A 132 5.26 0.42 5.79
N ARG A 133 5.96 -0.70 6.05
CA ARG A 133 7.27 -0.99 5.47
C ARG A 133 7.23 -1.09 3.95
N TYR A 134 6.15 -1.69 3.41
CA TYR A 134 5.87 -1.74 1.99
C TYR A 134 5.67 -0.34 1.39
N LEU A 135 4.90 0.53 2.04
CA LEU A 135 4.70 1.92 1.59
C LEU A 135 6.02 2.68 1.47
N ARG A 136 6.94 2.50 2.43
CA ARG A 136 8.28 3.10 2.38
C ARG A 136 9.05 2.62 1.16
N LEU A 137 9.04 1.31 0.90
CA LEU A 137 9.69 0.71 -0.27
C LEU A 137 9.10 1.25 -1.58
N VAL A 138 7.78 1.22 -1.77
CA VAL A 138 7.18 1.69 -3.03
C VAL A 138 7.37 3.20 -3.24
N ARG A 139 7.39 4.02 -2.19
CA ARG A 139 7.75 5.45 -2.30
C ARG A 139 9.19 5.64 -2.74
N ARG A 140 10.12 4.82 -2.22
CA ARG A 140 11.51 4.82 -2.67
C ARG A 140 11.58 4.45 -4.15
N LEU A 141 10.90 3.39 -4.59
CA LEU A 141 10.86 2.98 -6.00
C LEU A 141 10.31 4.10 -6.90
N GLN A 142 9.20 4.73 -6.50
CA GLN A 142 8.56 5.83 -7.22
C GLN A 142 9.54 6.99 -7.45
N LEU A 143 10.30 7.38 -6.41
CA LEU A 143 11.26 8.47 -6.48
C LEU A 143 12.54 8.08 -7.23
N GLU A 144 13.18 6.99 -6.82
CA GLU A 144 14.48 6.53 -7.33
C GLU A 144 14.41 6.23 -8.83
N TYR A 145 13.35 5.51 -9.24
CA TYR A 145 13.16 5.12 -10.62
C TYR A 145 12.20 6.02 -11.40
N ARG A 146 11.72 7.13 -10.79
CA ARG A 146 10.85 8.12 -11.46
C ARG A 146 9.66 7.45 -12.15
N MET A 147 9.02 6.52 -11.44
CA MET A 147 7.92 5.71 -11.97
C MET A 147 6.76 6.61 -12.36
N GLU A 148 5.98 6.19 -13.35
CA GLU A 148 4.78 6.92 -13.75
C GLU A 148 3.56 6.47 -12.93
N PRO A 149 2.59 7.37 -12.64
CA PRO A 149 1.31 6.99 -12.06
C PRO A 149 0.47 6.13 -13.01
N ALA A 150 0.21 4.88 -12.64
CA ALA A 150 -0.62 3.96 -13.41
C ALA A 150 -2.11 4.27 -13.19
N GLY A 151 -2.79 4.75 -14.22
CA GLY A 151 -4.24 4.99 -14.19
C GLY A 151 -4.66 6.23 -13.37
N SER A 152 -3.73 7.08 -12.96
CA SER A 152 -4.08 8.35 -12.29
C SER A 152 -4.72 9.34 -13.27
N HIS A 153 -5.75 10.04 -12.81
CA HIS A 153 -6.38 11.16 -13.48
C HIS A 153 -5.92 12.52 -12.89
N GLY A 154 -4.74 12.55 -12.26
CA GLY A 154 -4.17 13.76 -11.67
C GLY A 154 -5.04 14.34 -10.56
N VAL A 155 -5.49 15.58 -10.71
CA VAL A 155 -6.32 16.29 -9.72
C VAL A 155 -7.66 15.63 -9.41
N TRP A 156 -8.11 14.69 -10.24
CA TRP A 156 -9.35 13.93 -10.06
C TRP A 156 -9.14 12.62 -9.28
N SER A 157 -7.89 12.17 -9.13
CA SER A 157 -7.53 11.04 -8.26
C SER A 157 -7.48 11.46 -6.80
N LEU A 158 -7.62 10.49 -5.89
CA LEU A 158 -7.33 10.71 -4.48
C LEU A 158 -5.84 11.03 -4.25
N ASP A 159 -4.98 10.22 -4.87
CA ASP A 159 -3.52 10.33 -4.89
C ASP A 159 -3.01 9.74 -6.21
N ASP A 160 -1.76 10.04 -6.57
CA ASP A 160 -1.18 9.53 -7.83
C ASP A 160 -0.95 8.02 -7.80
N TYR A 161 -0.65 7.44 -6.63
CA TYR A 161 -0.18 6.07 -6.53
C TYR A 161 -1.01 5.20 -5.57
N GLN A 162 -1.43 5.74 -4.43
CA GLN A 162 -1.93 4.97 -3.29
C GLN A 162 -3.41 5.24 -3.00
N PHE A 163 -4.07 4.30 -2.33
CA PHE A 163 -5.43 4.50 -1.84
C PHE A 163 -5.63 3.91 -0.44
N LEU A 164 -5.22 2.65 -0.23
CA LEU A 164 -5.36 1.94 1.04
C LEU A 164 -4.78 2.67 2.27
N PRO A 165 -3.64 3.38 2.22
CA PRO A 165 -3.14 4.09 3.41
C PRO A 165 -4.03 5.26 3.83
N PHE A 166 -4.83 5.82 2.93
CA PHE A 166 -5.84 6.82 3.31
C PHE A 166 -7.03 6.16 4.02
N ILE A 167 -7.42 4.94 3.61
CA ILE A 167 -8.45 4.16 4.31
C ILE A 167 -7.94 3.79 5.71
N TRP A 168 -6.82 3.07 5.82
CA TRP A 168 -6.33 2.61 7.11
C TRP A 168 -5.82 3.75 8.00
N GLY A 169 -5.20 4.77 7.42
CA GLY A 169 -4.79 5.96 8.14
C GLY A 169 -5.97 6.78 8.67
N SER A 170 -7.08 6.88 7.93
CA SER A 170 -8.29 7.51 8.46
C SER A 170 -8.94 6.68 9.56
N ALA A 171 -8.82 5.35 9.53
CA ALA A 171 -9.25 4.47 10.62
C ALA A 171 -8.45 4.72 11.91
N GLN A 172 -7.13 4.91 11.83
CA GLN A 172 -6.28 5.27 12.98
C GLN A 172 -6.76 6.55 13.69
N LEU A 173 -7.36 7.47 12.94
CA LEU A 173 -7.79 8.79 13.42
C LEU A 173 -9.27 8.85 13.83
N VAL A 174 -10.02 7.75 13.74
CA VAL A 174 -11.42 7.74 14.20
C VAL A 174 -11.47 7.92 15.71
N ASP A 175 -12.36 8.82 16.16
CA ASP A 175 -12.55 9.21 17.56
C ASP A 175 -11.30 9.85 18.21
N HIS A 176 -10.34 10.33 17.40
CA HIS A 176 -9.16 11.01 17.89
C HIS A 176 -9.54 12.33 18.61
N PRO A 177 -8.98 12.64 19.79
CA PRO A 177 -9.45 13.75 20.63
C PRO A 177 -9.21 15.15 20.06
N THR A 178 -8.17 15.34 19.25
CA THR A 178 -7.75 16.67 18.77
C THR A 178 -7.52 16.80 17.27
N ILE A 179 -7.01 15.75 16.60
CA ILE A 179 -6.83 15.72 15.15
C ILE A 179 -8.18 15.62 14.44
N GLU A 180 -8.51 16.63 13.64
CA GLU A 180 -9.72 16.67 12.80
C GLU A 180 -9.33 16.54 11.31
N PRO A 181 -10.24 16.17 10.41
CA PRO A 181 -9.93 16.09 8.97
C PRO A 181 -9.37 17.40 8.39
N LYS A 182 -9.84 18.57 8.82
CA LYS A 182 -9.28 19.86 8.36
C LYS A 182 -7.82 20.09 8.78
N SER A 183 -7.30 19.33 9.75
CA SER A 183 -5.97 19.56 10.31
C SER A 183 -4.86 19.17 9.34
N PHE A 184 -5.06 18.18 8.46
CA PHE A 184 -3.98 17.72 7.58
C PHE A 184 -3.61 18.72 6.47
N THR A 185 -4.43 19.73 6.21
CA THR A 185 -4.13 20.78 5.24
C THR A 185 -3.33 21.94 5.83
N ALA A 186 -3.14 21.95 7.16
CA ALA A 186 -2.32 22.97 7.81
C ALA A 186 -0.82 22.69 7.57
N GLU A 187 -0.08 23.74 7.25
CA GLU A 187 1.35 23.67 6.98
C GLU A 187 2.12 23.08 8.17
N GLY A 188 3.00 22.10 7.90
CA GLY A 188 3.82 21.43 8.92
C GLY A 188 3.07 20.42 9.80
N TYR A 189 1.73 20.36 9.73
CA TYR A 189 0.93 19.53 10.62
C TYR A 189 1.05 18.04 10.29
N ALA A 190 0.97 17.70 9.00
CA ALA A 190 1.13 16.33 8.54
C ALA A 190 2.56 15.83 8.80
N GLU A 191 3.55 16.68 8.60
CA GLU A 191 4.97 16.38 8.83
C GLU A 191 5.22 16.00 10.29
N ALA A 192 4.68 16.77 11.24
CA ALA A 192 4.83 16.53 12.67
C ALA A 192 4.21 15.20 13.14
N LEU A 193 3.17 14.70 12.44
CA LEU A 193 2.41 13.52 12.81
C LEU A 193 2.64 12.31 11.91
N SER A 194 3.47 12.47 10.88
CA SER A 194 3.76 11.46 9.85
C SER A 194 4.31 10.15 10.41
N ARG A 195 5.01 10.21 11.55
CA ARG A 195 5.57 9.03 12.24
C ARG A 195 4.53 8.21 12.99
N ASP A 196 3.43 8.84 13.42
CA ASP A 196 2.39 8.19 14.22
C ASP A 196 1.22 7.71 13.37
N TYR A 197 0.89 8.41 12.27
CA TYR A 197 -0.32 8.17 11.49
C TYR A 197 -0.04 8.04 9.99
N MET A 198 -0.48 6.92 9.42
CA MET A 198 -0.28 6.57 8.01
C MET A 198 -0.89 7.60 7.06
N PHE A 199 -2.06 8.16 7.41
CA PHE A 199 -2.71 9.23 6.63
C PHE A 199 -1.79 10.45 6.55
N MET A 200 -1.24 10.88 7.70
CA MET A 200 -0.33 12.03 7.78
C MET A 200 0.97 11.76 7.02
N GLY A 201 1.49 10.53 7.09
CA GLY A 201 2.64 10.11 6.28
C GLY A 201 2.39 10.15 4.77
N CYS A 202 1.16 9.98 4.29
CA CYS A 202 0.82 10.21 2.88
C CYS A 202 0.78 11.69 2.52
N ILE A 203 0.17 12.52 3.37
CA ILE A 203 0.10 13.96 3.13
C ILE A 203 1.51 14.57 3.13
N GLU A 204 2.37 14.17 4.06
CA GLU A 204 3.78 14.58 4.11
C GLU A 204 4.53 14.22 2.82
N PHE A 205 4.30 13.01 2.28
CA PHE A 205 4.90 12.60 1.01
C PHE A 205 4.42 13.50 -0.14
N ILE A 206 3.11 13.75 -0.24
CA ILE A 206 2.52 14.63 -1.24
C ILE A 206 3.14 16.04 -1.18
N SER A 207 3.24 16.63 0.02
CA SER A 207 3.83 17.96 0.23
C SER A 207 5.29 18.05 -0.21
N LYS A 208 6.03 16.94 -0.18
CA LYS A 208 7.43 16.89 -0.65
C LYS A 208 7.54 16.78 -2.18
N VAL A 209 6.61 16.08 -2.83
CA VAL A 209 6.72 15.77 -4.27
C VAL A 209 5.91 16.72 -5.16
N LYS A 210 4.89 17.39 -4.62
CA LYS A 210 4.08 18.38 -5.32
C LYS A 210 4.36 19.77 -4.76
N SER A 211 4.42 20.75 -5.65
CA SER A 211 4.63 22.16 -5.28
C SER A 211 3.39 22.98 -5.63
N GLY A 212 3.20 24.07 -4.89
CA GLY A 212 2.04 24.95 -5.03
C GLY A 212 0.96 24.68 -3.98
N PRO A 213 -0.16 25.41 -4.05
CA PRO A 213 -1.24 25.27 -3.09
C PRO A 213 -1.87 23.86 -3.12
N PHE A 214 -2.10 23.27 -1.94
CA PHE A 214 -2.60 21.89 -1.81
C PHE A 214 -3.90 21.63 -2.59
N HIS A 215 -4.81 22.61 -2.60
CA HIS A 215 -6.09 22.53 -3.31
C HIS A 215 -5.95 22.49 -4.85
N GLU A 216 -4.84 22.97 -5.41
CA GLU A 216 -4.60 22.95 -6.86
C GLU A 216 -4.12 21.57 -7.34
N HIS A 217 -3.27 20.90 -6.56
CA HIS A 217 -2.64 19.64 -6.98
C HIS A 217 -3.25 18.38 -6.34
N SER A 218 -4.03 18.54 -5.26
CA SER A 218 -4.64 17.45 -4.48
C SER A 218 -6.10 17.78 -4.09
N ASN A 219 -6.89 18.25 -5.06
CA ASN A 219 -8.25 18.76 -4.85
C ASN A 219 -9.21 17.75 -4.17
N GLN A 220 -9.12 16.45 -4.49
CA GLN A 220 -9.96 15.44 -3.82
C GLN A 220 -9.66 15.35 -2.32
N LEU A 221 -8.38 15.30 -1.94
CA LEU A 221 -7.96 15.33 -0.54
C LEU A 221 -8.34 16.66 0.11
N TRP A 222 -8.21 17.78 -0.60
CA TRP A 222 -8.66 19.08 -0.10
C TRP A 222 -10.15 19.07 0.25
N ASN A 223 -11.01 18.54 -0.63
CA ASN A 223 -12.44 18.42 -0.35
C ASN A 223 -12.73 17.49 0.85
N ILE A 224 -11.95 16.40 0.99
CA ILE A 224 -12.05 15.49 2.14
C ILE A 224 -11.73 16.20 3.47
N SER A 225 -10.84 17.20 3.47
CA SER A 225 -10.53 17.98 4.67
C SER A 225 -11.76 18.71 5.25
N GLY A 226 -12.77 19.00 4.41
CA GLY A 226 -14.04 19.61 4.82
C GLY A 226 -15.04 18.65 5.45
N VAL A 227 -14.74 17.34 5.52
CA VAL A 227 -15.62 16.34 6.13
C VAL A 227 -15.57 16.45 7.66
N GLN A 228 -16.74 16.36 8.30
CA GLN A 228 -16.90 16.64 9.73
C GLN A 228 -16.14 15.71 10.70
N SER A 229 -15.81 14.48 10.30
CA SER A 229 -15.21 13.49 11.20
C SER A 229 -14.43 12.43 10.44
N TRP A 230 -13.39 11.87 11.06
CA TRP A 230 -12.62 10.76 10.50
C TRP A 230 -13.45 9.50 10.26
N ALA A 231 -14.48 9.23 11.08
CA ALA A 231 -15.42 8.14 10.83
C ALA A 231 -16.13 8.29 9.47
N LYS A 232 -16.59 9.50 9.15
CA LYS A 232 -17.21 9.81 7.85
C LYS A 232 -16.19 9.77 6.71
N VAL A 233 -14.97 10.25 6.93
CA VAL A 233 -13.87 10.15 5.95
C VAL A 233 -13.60 8.69 5.62
N ASN A 234 -13.36 7.84 6.63
CA ASN A 234 -13.07 6.42 6.45
C ASN A 234 -14.19 5.69 5.70
N ALA A 235 -15.45 5.88 6.11
CA ALA A 235 -16.60 5.30 5.42
C ALA A 235 -16.74 5.77 3.96
N GLY A 236 -16.46 7.06 3.71
CA GLY A 236 -16.44 7.64 2.36
C GLY A 236 -15.33 7.05 1.49
N LEU A 237 -14.11 6.95 2.01
CA LEU A 237 -12.96 6.36 1.32
C LEU A 237 -13.17 4.88 1.00
N ILE A 238 -13.80 4.11 1.89
CA ILE A 238 -14.16 2.71 1.60
C ILE A 238 -15.14 2.63 0.43
N LYS A 239 -16.16 3.50 0.38
CA LYS A 239 -17.10 3.55 -0.74
C LYS A 239 -16.41 3.95 -2.04
N MET A 240 -15.53 4.95 -1.98
CA MET A 240 -14.76 5.43 -3.12
C MET A 240 -13.79 4.34 -3.63
N TYR A 241 -13.10 3.59 -2.75
CA TYR A 241 -12.24 2.47 -3.16
C TYR A 241 -13.02 1.38 -3.91
N LYS A 242 -14.23 1.06 -3.44
CA LYS A 242 -15.10 0.10 -4.14
C LYS A 242 -15.48 0.58 -5.55
N ALA A 243 -15.76 1.87 -5.71
CA ALA A 243 -16.19 2.43 -7.01
C ALA A 243 -15.01 2.70 -7.97
N GLU A 244 -13.93 3.27 -7.45
CA GLU A 244 -12.82 3.82 -8.23
C GLU A 244 -11.60 2.90 -8.34
N VAL A 245 -11.53 1.84 -7.53
CA VAL A 245 -10.48 0.81 -7.64
C VAL A 245 -11.13 -0.51 -8.02
N LEU A 246 -11.92 -1.10 -7.13
CA LEU A 246 -12.50 -2.44 -7.35
C LEU A 246 -13.54 -2.48 -8.48
N GLY A 247 -14.23 -1.36 -8.71
CA GLY A 247 -15.25 -1.21 -9.75
C GLY A 247 -14.71 -0.76 -11.11
N LYS A 248 -13.40 -0.50 -11.23
CA LYS A 248 -12.78 -0.01 -12.48
C LYS A 248 -12.05 -1.12 -13.19
N PHE A 249 -12.60 -1.55 -14.33
CA PHE A 249 -11.97 -2.56 -15.19
C PHE A 249 -10.49 -2.26 -15.51
N PRO A 250 -10.08 -1.03 -15.88
CA PRO A 250 -8.68 -0.76 -16.17
C PRO A 250 -7.71 -1.04 -15.02
N VAL A 251 -8.20 -0.98 -13.77
CA VAL A 251 -7.43 -1.24 -12.56
C VAL A 251 -7.44 -2.74 -12.23
N VAL A 252 -8.60 -3.40 -12.29
CA VAL A 252 -8.74 -4.80 -11.86
C VAL A 252 -8.45 -5.84 -12.94
N GLN A 253 -8.29 -5.45 -14.22
CA GLN A 253 -8.05 -6.38 -15.33
C GLN A 253 -6.78 -7.24 -15.18
N HIS A 254 -5.84 -6.82 -14.33
CA HIS A 254 -4.58 -7.52 -14.07
C HIS A 254 -4.64 -8.42 -12.83
N VAL A 255 -5.79 -8.48 -12.14
CA VAL A 255 -5.98 -9.33 -10.97
C VAL A 255 -5.96 -10.80 -11.40
N VAL A 256 -5.09 -11.58 -10.75
CA VAL A 256 -5.05 -13.02 -10.88
C VAL A 256 -5.93 -13.70 -9.84
N PHE A 257 -6.52 -14.83 -10.20
CA PHE A 257 -7.39 -15.61 -9.33
C PHE A 257 -6.89 -17.06 -9.25
N GLY A 258 -6.97 -17.63 -8.06
CA GLY A 258 -6.50 -18.97 -7.76
C GLY A 258 -7.41 -19.71 -6.80
N SER A 259 -6.86 -20.62 -6.00
CA SER A 259 -7.63 -21.38 -5.01
C SER A 259 -7.96 -20.56 -3.75
N LEU A 260 -7.07 -19.66 -3.34
CA LEU A 260 -7.21 -18.79 -2.17
C LEU A 260 -8.19 -17.64 -2.44
N LEU A 261 -8.14 -17.09 -3.65
CA LEU A 261 -9.05 -16.04 -4.12
C LEU A 261 -9.72 -16.52 -5.42
N PRO A 262 -10.78 -17.35 -5.32
CA PRO A 262 -11.41 -17.95 -6.50
C PRO A 262 -12.33 -16.98 -7.23
N PHE A 263 -12.26 -16.97 -8.56
CA PHE A 263 -13.21 -16.26 -9.41
C PHE A 263 -14.52 -17.07 -9.57
N ARG A 264 -15.27 -17.17 -8.48
CA ARG A 264 -16.58 -17.82 -8.43
C ARG A 264 -17.57 -16.97 -7.67
N GLU A 265 -18.85 -17.14 -7.99
CA GLU A 265 -19.92 -16.44 -7.31
C GLU A 265 -19.86 -16.71 -5.80
N GLN A 266 -19.87 -15.65 -5.00
CA GLN A 266 -19.88 -15.78 -3.55
C GLN A 266 -21.26 -16.29 -3.14
N LYS A 267 -21.30 -17.50 -2.58
CA LYS A 267 -22.52 -18.00 -1.93
C LYS A 267 -22.91 -16.99 -0.84
N PRO A 268 -24.19 -16.57 -0.76
CA PRO A 268 -24.63 -15.65 0.28
C PRO A 268 -24.21 -16.21 1.64
N GLY A 269 -23.48 -15.40 2.41
CA GLY A 269 -23.09 -15.77 3.77
C GLY A 269 -24.32 -15.89 4.68
N PRO A 270 -24.19 -16.54 5.86
CA PRO A 270 -25.23 -16.47 6.87
C PRO A 270 -25.50 -15.00 7.20
N ARG A 271 -26.77 -14.61 7.16
CA ARG A 271 -27.24 -13.27 7.57
C ARG A 271 -27.04 -13.07 9.07
#